data_AF-A0A1J5J0Z3-F1
#
_entry.id   AF-A0A1J5J0Z3-F1
#
_cell.length_a   1.000
_cell.length_b   1.000
_cell.length_c   1.000
_cell.angle_alpha   90.00
_cell.angle_beta   90.00
_cell.angle_gamma   90.00
#
_symmetry.space_group_name_H-M   'P 1'
#
loop_
_entity.id
_entity.type
_entity.pdbx_description
1 polymer ?
#
loop_
_entity_poly.entity_id
_entity_poly.type
_entity_poly.pdbx_seq_one_letter_code
_entity_poly.pdbx_strand_id
1 'polypeptide(L)'
;MSDSPLNNALRYFEATEANLVKAEKILTEIETAIPNGVVFGNSPEYEENCRNFAALLAMLPMINGWKPEIFIMDLNDIAQNRMDANDIGEIEAMIEIERQIAEPSKLLREYRYRFTKERRQLIRDSLIDLIDYNNPARQTPPVSVYSLLFFDRQ
;
A
#
# COMPACT_ATOMS: atom_id res chain seq x y z
N MET A 1 -17.80 26.76 -10.01
CA MET A 1 -18.59 25.80 -9.22
C MET A 1 -17.61 25.07 -8.33
N SER A 2 -17.62 25.30 -7.02
CA SER A 2 -16.74 24.60 -6.08
C SER A 2 -17.21 23.16 -5.94
N ASP A 3 -16.37 22.20 -6.33
CA ASP A 3 -16.63 20.78 -6.06
C ASP A 3 -16.88 20.58 -4.57
N SER A 4 -17.90 19.78 -4.23
CA SER A 4 -18.19 19.47 -2.83
C SER A 4 -16.97 18.80 -2.18
N PRO A 5 -16.73 19.00 -0.87
CA PRO A 5 -15.65 18.30 -0.16
C PRO A 5 -15.65 16.78 -0.39
N LEU A 6 -16.84 16.19 -0.49
CA LEU A 6 -17.04 14.78 -0.84
C LEU A 6 -16.51 14.43 -2.24
N ASN A 7 -16.86 15.20 -3.28
CA ASN A 7 -16.38 14.94 -4.64
C ASN A 7 -14.85 15.03 -4.74
N ASN A 8 -14.24 15.99 -4.03
CA ASN A 8 -12.79 16.11 -3.97
C ASN A 8 -12.14 14.89 -3.28
N ALA A 9 -12.72 14.44 -2.16
CA ALA A 9 -12.25 13.24 -1.47
C ALA A 9 -12.40 11.99 -2.33
N LEU A 10 -13.51 11.81 -3.04
CA LEU A 10 -13.74 10.67 -3.93
C LEU A 10 -12.72 10.62 -5.06
N ARG A 11 -12.46 11.75 -5.74
CA ARG A 11 -11.43 11.83 -6.80
C ARG A 11 -10.04 11.48 -6.29
N TYR A 12 -9.72 11.90 -5.06
CA TYR A 12 -8.46 11.57 -4.41
C TYR A 12 -8.34 10.06 -4.13
N PHE A 13 -9.40 9.43 -3.63
CA PHE A 13 -9.46 7.97 -3.46
C PHE A 13 -9.30 7.25 -4.81
N GLU A 14 -9.96 7.72 -5.87
CA GLU A 14 -9.82 7.13 -7.21
C GLU A 14 -8.38 7.20 -7.75
N ALA A 15 -7.73 8.35 -7.62
CA ALA A 15 -6.34 8.52 -8.05
C ALA A 15 -5.38 7.64 -7.24
N THR A 16 -5.58 7.57 -5.92
CA THR A 16 -4.79 6.71 -5.03
C THR A 16 -4.99 5.24 -5.35
N GLU A 17 -6.23 4.84 -5.64
CA GLU A 17 -6.57 3.46 -5.98
C GLU A 17 -5.94 3.03 -7.31
N ALA A 18 -5.93 3.92 -8.31
CA ALA A 18 -5.23 3.66 -9.58
C ALA A 18 -3.72 3.44 -9.36
N ASN A 19 -3.08 4.26 -8.53
CA ASN A 19 -1.67 4.09 -8.19
C ASN A 19 -1.42 2.79 -7.43
N LEU A 20 -2.29 2.44 -6.48
CA LEU A 20 -2.20 1.21 -5.71
C LEU A 20 -2.32 -0.04 -6.59
N VAL A 21 -3.31 -0.08 -7.49
CA VAL A 21 -3.47 -1.19 -8.46
C VAL A 21 -2.24 -1.34 -9.34
N LYS A 22 -1.64 -0.21 -9.77
CA LYS A 22 -0.40 -0.25 -10.54
C LYS A 22 0.77 -0.80 -9.72
N ALA A 23 0.88 -0.41 -8.44
CA ALA A 23 1.91 -0.91 -7.54
C ALA A 23 1.76 -2.42 -7.30
N GLU A 24 0.53 -2.91 -7.09
CA GLU A 24 0.22 -4.34 -6.92
C GLU A 24 0.63 -5.15 -8.17
N LYS A 25 0.33 -4.62 -9.36
CA LYS A 25 0.72 -5.26 -10.62
C LYS A 25 2.23 -5.35 -10.77
N ILE A 26 2.95 -4.23 -10.58
CA ILE A 26 4.41 -4.22 -10.71
C ILE A 26 5.05 -5.13 -9.67
N LEU A 27 4.53 -5.17 -8.45
CA LEU A 27 5.04 -6.07 -7.42
C LEU A 27 4.90 -7.54 -7.83
N THR A 28 3.78 -7.91 -8.46
CA THR A 28 3.60 -9.26 -9.00
C THR A 28 4.63 -9.58 -10.10
N GLU A 29 4.93 -8.60 -10.96
CA GLU A 29 5.97 -8.74 -12.01
C GLU A 29 7.37 -8.90 -11.41
N ILE A 30 7.69 -8.13 -10.37
CA ILE A 30 8.94 -8.27 -9.59
C ILE A 30 9.05 -9.67 -9.00
N GLU A 31 8.02 -10.13 -8.26
CA GLU A 31 8.02 -11.44 -7.61
C GLU A 31 8.16 -12.59 -8.62
N THR A 32 7.52 -12.47 -9.78
CA THR A 32 7.61 -13.47 -10.85
C THR A 32 9.01 -13.54 -11.47
N ALA A 33 9.74 -12.43 -11.47
CA ALA A 33 11.09 -12.36 -12.00
C ALA A 33 12.16 -12.89 -11.03
N ILE A 34 11.83 -13.12 -9.76
CA ILE A 34 12.76 -13.69 -8.78
C ILE A 34 12.99 -15.19 -9.12
N PRO A 35 14.23 -15.61 -9.41
CA PRO A 35 14.52 -17.02 -9.69
C PRO A 35 14.24 -17.91 -8.48
N ASN A 36 14.01 -19.20 -8.70
CA ASN A 36 14.01 -20.18 -7.61
C ASN A 36 15.44 -20.63 -7.31
N GLY A 37 15.82 -20.72 -6.04
CA GLY A 37 17.16 -21.15 -5.60
C GLY A 37 18.23 -20.05 -5.69
N VAL A 38 19.50 -20.46 -5.69
CA VAL A 38 20.68 -19.57 -5.73
C VAL A 38 21.06 -19.30 -7.18
N VAL A 39 20.71 -18.11 -7.68
CA VAL A 39 21.02 -17.69 -9.05
C VAL A 39 21.48 -16.24 -9.03
N PHE A 40 22.76 -16.01 -9.30
CA PHE A 40 23.33 -14.67 -9.46
C PHE A 40 23.10 -14.12 -10.87
N GLY A 41 23.01 -12.80 -10.97
CA GLY A 41 22.86 -12.08 -12.23
C GLY A 41 22.01 -10.84 -12.07
N ASN A 42 21.95 -10.05 -13.14
CA ASN A 42 21.18 -8.82 -13.17
C ASN A 42 20.06 -8.93 -14.20
N SER A 43 18.93 -8.28 -13.90
CA SER A 43 17.82 -8.11 -14.83
C SER A 43 17.47 -6.62 -14.87
N PRO A 44 17.82 -5.90 -15.96
CA PRO A 44 17.47 -4.49 -16.09
C PRO A 44 15.97 -4.22 -15.92
N GLU A 45 15.14 -5.17 -16.38
CA GLU A 45 13.68 -5.13 -16.22
C GLU A 45 13.27 -5.24 -14.74
N TYR A 46 13.90 -6.14 -13.98
CA TYR A 46 13.67 -6.26 -12.54
C TYR A 46 14.02 -4.97 -11.81
N GLU A 47 15.20 -4.40 -12.08
CA GLU A 47 15.66 -3.16 -11.46
C GLU A 47 14.75 -1.97 -11.81
N GLU A 48 14.31 -1.89 -13.06
CA GLU A 48 13.37 -0.87 -13.51
C GLU A 48 12.02 -1.01 -12.81
N ASN A 49 11.50 -2.23 -12.69
CA ASN A 49 10.28 -2.50 -11.94
C ASN A 49 10.42 -2.13 -10.45
N CYS A 50 11.56 -2.42 -9.81
CA CYS A 50 11.83 -2.00 -8.44
C CYS A 50 11.79 -0.48 -8.28
N ARG A 51 12.42 0.27 -9.19
CA ARG A 51 12.39 1.75 -9.20
C ARG A 51 10.96 2.29 -9.41
N ASN A 52 10.23 1.72 -10.36
CA ASN A 52 8.86 2.10 -10.66
C ASN A 52 7.93 1.82 -9.48
N PHE A 53 8.11 0.69 -8.81
CA PHE A 53 7.36 0.34 -7.60
C PHE A 53 7.65 1.31 -6.47
N ALA A 54 8.92 1.62 -6.19
CA ALA A 54 9.30 2.60 -5.17
C ALA A 54 8.69 3.99 -5.43
N ALA A 55 8.68 4.44 -6.69
CA ALA A 55 8.03 5.69 -7.08
C ALA A 55 6.51 5.67 -6.83
N LEU A 56 5.83 4.56 -7.11
CA LEU A 56 4.41 4.40 -6.83
C LEU A 56 4.12 4.40 -5.33
N LEU A 57 4.91 3.66 -4.55
CA LEU A 57 4.80 3.69 -3.10
C LEU A 57 4.98 5.09 -2.55
N ALA A 58 5.95 5.87 -3.04
CA ALA A 58 6.16 7.24 -2.59
C ALA A 58 4.91 8.11 -2.77
N MET A 59 4.15 7.90 -3.86
CA MET A 59 2.89 8.60 -4.14
C MET A 59 1.69 8.12 -3.29
N LEU A 60 1.78 6.96 -2.65
CA LEU A 60 0.70 6.49 -1.77
C LEU A 60 0.63 7.32 -0.48
N PRO A 61 -0.56 7.75 -0.07
CA PRO A 61 -0.71 8.59 1.12
C PRO A 61 -0.74 7.76 2.42
N MET A 62 -0.41 8.40 3.55
CA MET A 62 -0.38 7.77 4.88
C MET A 62 -1.77 7.57 5.48
N ILE A 63 -2.21 6.33 5.66
CA ILE A 63 -3.51 6.03 6.24
C ILE A 63 -3.43 6.10 7.76
N ASN A 64 -4.09 7.08 8.38
CA ASN A 64 -4.08 7.27 9.84
C ASN A 64 -2.65 7.34 10.42
N GLY A 65 -1.78 8.13 9.78
CA GLY A 65 -0.38 8.29 10.16
C GLY A 65 0.50 7.06 9.88
N TRP A 66 -0.01 6.06 9.17
CA TRP A 66 0.71 4.83 8.85
C TRP A 66 0.84 4.61 7.35
N LYS A 67 2.02 4.16 6.94
CA LYS A 67 2.33 3.73 5.57
C LYS A 67 3.34 2.58 5.66
N PRO A 68 3.25 1.55 4.80
CA PRO A 68 4.20 0.45 4.86
C PRO A 68 5.58 0.94 4.41
N GLU A 69 6.60 0.52 5.16
CA GLU A 69 7.99 0.59 4.74
C GLU A 69 8.30 -0.71 4.00
N ILE A 70 8.33 -0.64 2.66
CA ILE A 70 8.52 -1.81 1.81
C ILE A 70 9.90 -1.72 1.19
N PHE A 71 10.71 -2.75 1.45
CA PHE A 71 12.01 -2.94 0.86
C PHE A 71 11.97 -4.14 -0.10
N ILE A 72 12.53 -3.99 -1.29
CA ILE A 72 12.70 -5.07 -2.27
C ILE A 72 14.19 -5.30 -2.42
N MET A 73 14.62 -6.53 -2.14
CA MET A 73 16.01 -6.95 -2.27
C MET A 73 16.45 -6.98 -3.74
N ASP A 74 17.71 -6.68 -4.02
CA ASP A 74 18.28 -6.96 -5.34
C ASP A 74 18.34 -8.47 -5.60
N LEU A 75 18.36 -8.88 -6.88
CA LEU A 75 18.47 -10.29 -7.25
C LEU A 75 19.75 -10.95 -6.71
N ASN A 76 20.88 -10.23 -6.70
CA ASN A 76 22.12 -10.76 -6.14
C ASN A 76 22.08 -10.83 -4.61
N ASP A 77 21.40 -9.88 -3.96
CA ASP A 77 21.18 -9.94 -2.50
C ASP A 77 20.32 -11.16 -2.15
N ILE A 78 19.26 -11.44 -2.92
CA ILE A 78 18.44 -12.65 -2.76
C ILE A 78 19.29 -13.92 -2.95
N ALA A 79 20.11 -13.96 -4.00
CA ALA A 79 20.96 -15.11 -4.29
C ALA A 79 22.00 -15.34 -3.18
N GLN A 80 22.64 -14.27 -2.72
CA GLN A 80 23.61 -14.31 -1.62
C GLN A 80 22.95 -14.79 -0.32
N ASN A 81 21.82 -14.22 0.07
CA ASN A 81 21.10 -14.60 1.28
C ASN A 81 20.67 -16.09 1.25
N ARG A 82 20.22 -16.59 0.10
CA ARG A 82 19.89 -18.02 -0.07
C ARG A 82 21.13 -18.91 -0.01
N MET A 83 22.25 -18.47 -0.59
CA MET A 83 23.51 -19.20 -0.53
C MET A 83 24.00 -19.31 0.92
N ASP A 84 24.02 -18.19 1.63
CA ASP A 84 24.45 -18.14 3.02
C ASP A 84 23.55 -19.00 3.92
N ALA A 85 22.22 -18.95 3.72
CA ALA A 85 21.29 -19.81 4.44
C ALA A 85 21.50 -21.31 4.16
N ASN A 86 21.82 -21.68 2.91
CA ASN A 86 22.15 -23.06 2.56
C ASN A 86 23.48 -23.50 3.21
N ASP A 87 24.47 -22.62 3.25
CA ASP A 87 25.79 -22.89 3.84
C ASP A 87 25.71 -23.06 5.36
N ILE A 88 24.82 -22.32 6.03
CA ILE A 88 24.50 -22.50 7.45
C ILE A 88 23.84 -23.88 7.69
N GLY A 89 23.02 -24.36 6.76
CA GLY A 89 22.35 -25.67 6.84
C GLY A 89 21.16 -25.70 7.81
N GLU A 90 20.70 -24.54 8.30
CA GLU A 90 19.53 -24.43 9.18
C GLU A 90 18.28 -24.10 8.37
N ILE A 91 17.24 -24.94 8.51
CA ILE A 91 15.96 -24.77 7.81
C ILE A 91 15.31 -23.42 8.14
N GLU A 92 15.46 -22.95 9.38
CA GLU A 92 14.89 -21.68 9.84
C GLU A 92 15.48 -20.48 9.08
N ALA A 93 16.80 -20.51 8.80
CA ALA A 93 17.45 -19.47 8.00
C ALA A 93 16.88 -19.44 6.58
N MET A 94 16.70 -20.60 5.94
CA MET A 94 16.10 -20.69 4.60
C MET A 94 14.66 -20.15 4.57
N ILE A 95 13.85 -20.51 5.57
CA ILE A 95 12.46 -20.03 5.69
C ILE A 95 12.42 -18.51 5.86
N GLU A 96 13.32 -17.96 6.67
CA GLU A 96 13.35 -16.53 6.92
C GLU A 96 13.69 -15.72 5.66
N ILE A 97 14.61 -16.22 4.81
CA ILE A 97 14.89 -15.57 3.53
C ILE A 97 13.66 -15.55 2.62
N GLU A 98 12.97 -16.69 2.45
CA GLU A 98 11.75 -16.72 1.63
C GLU A 98 10.62 -15.87 2.23
N ARG A 99 10.56 -15.75 3.56
CA ARG A 99 9.61 -14.86 4.24
C ARG A 99 9.92 -13.39 3.95
N GLN A 100 11.18 -12.99 3.96
CA GLN A 100 11.60 -11.62 3.62
C GLN A 100 11.30 -11.31 2.15
N ILE A 101 11.54 -12.26 1.24
CA ILE A 101 11.17 -12.13 -0.18
C ILE A 101 9.66 -11.90 -0.35
N ALA A 102 8.83 -12.59 0.44
CA ALA A 102 7.37 -12.48 0.38
C ALA A 102 6.77 -11.30 1.20
N GLU A 103 7.58 -10.62 2.02
CA GLU A 103 7.12 -9.56 2.91
C GLU A 103 6.52 -8.34 2.19
N PRO A 104 7.08 -7.85 1.07
CA PRO A 104 6.49 -6.75 0.30
C PRO A 104 5.01 -6.95 -0.03
N SER A 105 4.63 -8.14 -0.53
CA SER A 105 3.24 -8.47 -0.86
C SER A 105 2.33 -8.52 0.36
N LYS A 106 2.85 -8.92 1.52
CA LYS A 106 2.08 -8.89 2.76
C LYS A 106 1.80 -7.45 3.19
N LEU A 107 2.82 -6.59 3.16
CA LEU A 107 2.70 -5.19 3.57
C LEU A 107 1.78 -4.40 2.62
N LEU A 108 1.88 -4.62 1.31
CA LEU A 108 1.03 -3.95 0.34
C LEU A 108 -0.45 -4.38 0.49
N ARG A 109 -0.71 -5.66 0.78
CA ARG A 109 -2.06 -6.15 1.08
C ARG A 109 -2.65 -5.52 2.34
N GLU A 110 -1.85 -5.33 3.39
CA GLU A 110 -2.29 -4.63 4.60
C GLU A 110 -2.65 -3.18 4.29
N TYR A 111 -1.84 -2.51 3.46
CA TYR A 111 -2.17 -1.16 3.00
C TYR A 111 -3.48 -1.13 2.21
N ARG A 112 -3.68 -2.05 1.26
CA ARG A 112 -4.92 -2.18 0.49
C ARG A 112 -6.15 -2.39 1.39
N TYR A 113 -6.01 -3.22 2.41
CA TYR A 113 -7.07 -3.46 3.38
C TYR A 113 -7.45 -2.18 4.13
N ARG A 114 -6.47 -1.48 4.71
CA ARG A 114 -6.69 -0.21 5.43
C ARG A 114 -7.30 0.85 4.52
N PHE A 115 -6.78 0.98 3.31
CA PHE A 115 -7.27 1.93 2.32
C PHE A 115 -8.76 1.70 2.00
N THR A 116 -9.12 0.44 1.75
CA THR A 116 -10.50 0.05 1.46
C THR A 116 -11.43 0.32 2.65
N LYS A 117 -10.95 0.08 3.87
CA LYS A 117 -11.69 0.36 5.10
C LYS A 117 -11.98 1.85 5.25
N GLU A 118 -10.97 2.70 5.07
CA GLU A 118 -11.13 4.16 5.15
C GLU A 118 -12.07 4.70 4.08
N ARG A 119 -11.94 4.23 2.83
CA ARG A 119 -12.85 4.62 1.74
C ARG A 119 -14.32 4.33 2.10
N ARG A 120 -14.59 3.15 2.66
CA ARG A 120 -15.95 2.76 3.09
C ARG A 120 -16.45 3.61 4.25
N GLN A 121 -15.57 3.99 5.18
CA GLN A 121 -15.92 4.82 6.32
C GLN A 121 -16.32 6.22 5.86
N LEU A 122 -15.52 6.87 5.00
CA LEU A 122 -15.86 8.18 4.42
C LEU A 122 -17.23 8.18 3.73
N ILE A 123 -17.48 7.17 2.89
CA ILE A 123 -18.76 7.06 2.17
C ILE A 123 -19.92 6.92 3.15
N ARG A 124 -19.76 6.11 4.19
CA ARG A 124 -20.79 5.93 5.23
C ARG A 124 -21.09 7.23 5.96
N ASP A 125 -20.06 7.93 6.42
CA ASP A 125 -20.21 9.17 7.19
C ASP A 125 -20.88 10.25 6.35
N SER A 126 -20.48 10.36 5.07
CA SER A 126 -21.10 11.30 4.13
C SER A 126 -22.58 11.01 3.86
N LEU A 127 -22.98 9.73 3.84
CA LEU A 127 -24.39 9.35 3.70
C LEU A 127 -25.21 9.66 4.95
N ILE A 128 -24.63 9.47 6.15
CA ILE A 128 -25.27 9.81 7.42
C ILE A 128 -25.50 11.33 7.49
N ASP A 129 -24.46 12.12 7.20
CA ASP A 129 -24.56 13.60 7.21
C ASP A 129 -25.65 14.10 6.26
N LEU A 130 -25.80 13.47 5.08
CA LEU A 130 -26.85 13.82 4.13
C LEU A 130 -28.25 13.45 4.63
N ILE A 131 -28.40 12.31 5.30
CA ILE A 131 -29.69 11.88 5.89
C ILE A 131 -30.08 12.80 7.04
N ASP A 132 -29.14 13.12 7.92
CA ASP A 132 -29.36 13.96 9.09
C ASP A 132 -29.65 15.42 8.71
N TYR A 133 -28.97 15.95 7.68
CA TYR A 133 -29.30 17.26 7.10
C TYR A 133 -30.73 17.32 6.57
N ASN A 134 -31.24 16.22 6.00
CA ASN A 134 -32.59 16.14 5.43
C ASN A 134 -33.67 15.76 6.46
N ASN A 135 -33.34 15.58 7.74
CA ASN A 135 -34.28 15.21 8.80
C ASN A 135 -34.37 16.29 9.90
N PRO A 136 -35.33 17.24 9.83
CA PRO A 136 -35.42 18.38 10.75
C PRO A 136 -35.73 18.00 12.20
N ALA A 137 -36.14 16.75 12.48
CA ALA A 137 -36.45 16.27 13.83
C ALA A 137 -35.22 15.76 14.62
N ARG A 138 -34.01 15.78 14.03
CA ARG A 138 -32.76 15.32 14.65
C ARG A 138 -31.62 16.34 14.53
N GLN A 139 -31.92 17.63 14.62
CA GLN A 139 -30.88 18.66 14.73
C GLN A 139 -30.19 18.59 16.10
N THR A 140 -29.28 17.63 16.26
CA THR A 140 -28.21 17.71 17.27
C THR A 140 -27.15 18.70 16.77
N PRO A 141 -26.48 19.44 17.69
CA PRO A 141 -25.47 20.42 17.30
C PRO A 141 -24.39 19.76 16.42
N PRO A 142 -23.80 20.52 15.48
CA PRO A 142 -22.83 19.97 14.54
C PRO A 142 -21.69 19.33 15.31
N VAL A 143 -21.40 18.06 15.01
CA VAL A 143 -20.21 17.38 15.53
C VAL A 143 -19.01 18.18 15.04
N SER A 144 -18.45 18.96 15.96
CA SER A 144 -17.32 19.84 15.76
C SER A 144 -16.09 18.99 15.43
N VAL A 145 -15.60 19.14 14.20
CA VAL A 145 -14.22 18.97 13.74
C VAL A 145 -13.53 17.63 14.06
N TYR A 146 -13.78 16.58 13.28
CA TYR A 146 -12.80 15.47 13.17
C TYR A 146 -12.61 14.92 11.74
N SER A 147 -13.16 15.57 10.72
CA SER A 147 -13.06 15.10 9.32
C SER A 147 -11.94 15.74 8.49
N LEU A 148 -11.01 16.47 9.11
CA LEU A 148 -9.94 17.21 8.38
C LEU A 148 -8.50 16.84 8.77
N LEU A 149 -8.30 15.72 9.47
CA LEU A 149 -6.97 15.20 9.79
C LEU A 149 -6.77 13.77 9.26
N PHE A 150 -7.33 13.45 8.08
CA PHE A 150 -7.29 12.09 7.55
C PHE A 150 -5.96 11.70 6.89
N PHE A 151 -5.13 12.68 6.53
CA PHE A 151 -3.79 12.47 5.98
C PHE A 151 -2.93 13.66 6.43
N ASP A 152 -1.94 13.42 7.29
CA ASP A 152 -1.01 14.46 7.71
C ASP A 152 -0.33 15.09 6.48
N ARG A 153 -0.14 16.40 6.57
CA ARG A 153 0.46 17.22 5.50
C ARG A 153 1.84 16.68 5.11
N GLN A 154 2.12 16.76 3.80
CA GLN A 154 3.46 16.66 3.23
C GLN A 154 4.49 17.49 3.99
#